data_AF-A0A7T4B6V7-F1
#
_entry.id   AF-A0A7T4B6V7-F1
#
_cell.length_a   1.000
_cell.length_b   1.000
_cell.length_c   1.000
_cell.angle_alpha   90.00
_cell.angle_beta   90.00
_cell.angle_gamma   90.00
#
_symmetry.space_group_name_H-M   'P 1'
#
loop_
_entity.id
_entity.type
_entity.pdbx_description
1 polymer ?
#
loop_
_entity_poly.entity_id
_entity_poly.type
_entity_poly.pdbx_seq_one_letter_code
_entity_poly.pdbx_strand_id
1 'polypeptide(L)'
;MRAFRSLACATLLLAAAASHAETVALRAQSATAGIEPQTKMRFVDVVLQPESRQVLADFTRDRVGKRVQLRANGVLLSSATLQSPLEGDSFRIVAGEHGFAGKSAEDIAKGIMSGGGLTVDDESGAPSDAGTRPTRRAPGSESGG
;
A
#
# COMPACT_ATOMS: atom_id res chain seq x y z
N MET A 1 -0.10 -19.17 61.50
CA MET A 1 -0.14 -19.92 60.21
C MET A 1 0.16 -18.95 59.08
N ARG A 2 0.92 -19.42 58.09
CA ARG A 2 1.51 -18.64 57.00
C ARG A 2 0.47 -18.26 55.94
N ALA A 3 0.87 -17.26 55.15
CA ALA A 3 0.53 -17.06 53.73
C ALA A 3 -0.75 -16.22 53.48
N PHE A 4 -0.84 -15.37 52.47
CA PHE A 4 -0.06 -15.17 51.25
C PHE A 4 0.13 -13.68 50.99
N ARG A 5 1.37 -13.28 50.68
CA ARG A 5 1.69 -12.03 49.98
C ARG A 5 1.35 -12.19 48.50
N SER A 6 1.12 -11.04 47.85
CA SER A 6 1.10 -10.79 46.40
C SER A 6 -0.27 -10.67 45.75
N LEU A 7 -0.63 -9.42 45.42
CA LEU A 7 -1.37 -9.07 44.21
C LEU A 7 -0.94 -7.66 43.78
N ALA A 8 0.31 -7.56 43.30
CA ALA A 8 0.73 -6.45 42.46
C ALA A 8 0.40 -6.83 41.00
N CYS A 9 -0.86 -6.72 40.60
CA CYS A 9 -1.24 -6.76 39.19
C CYS A 9 -0.97 -5.38 38.58
N ALA A 10 0.28 -5.16 38.17
CA ALA A 10 0.65 -4.05 37.31
C ALA A 10 -0.03 -4.23 35.95
N THR A 11 -1.17 -3.57 35.76
CA THR A 11 -1.81 -3.42 34.45
C THR A 11 -0.99 -2.44 33.61
N LEU A 12 0.09 -2.94 33.00
CA LEU A 12 0.68 -2.30 31.82
C LEU A 12 -0.34 -2.43 30.68
N LEU A 13 -1.19 -1.40 30.55
CA LEU A 13 -1.96 -1.14 29.34
C LEU A 13 -0.94 -0.82 28.25
N LEU A 14 -0.53 -1.88 27.54
CA LEU A 14 0.25 -1.81 26.32
C LEU A 14 -0.57 -1.01 25.31
N ALA A 15 -0.25 0.27 25.16
CA ALA A 15 -0.74 1.10 24.08
C ALA A 15 -0.23 0.45 22.77
N ALA A 16 -1.06 -0.41 22.18
CA ALA A 16 -0.88 -0.85 20.82
C ALA A 16 -0.98 0.40 19.97
N ALA A 17 0.18 0.95 19.60
CA ALA A 17 0.28 1.91 18.52
C ALA A 17 -0.24 1.20 17.27
N ALA A 18 -1.53 1.34 17.01
CA ALA A 18 -2.09 1.02 15.71
C ALA A 18 -1.36 1.93 14.73
N SER A 19 -0.43 1.36 13.97
CA SER A 19 0.09 1.99 12.76
C SER A 19 -1.09 2.14 11.81
N HIS A 20 -1.83 3.23 11.95
CA HIS A 20 -2.92 3.55 11.05
C HIS A 20 -2.31 3.81 9.68
N ALA A 21 -2.48 2.85 8.77
CA ALA A 21 -2.30 3.10 7.36
C ALA A 21 -3.28 4.20 6.99
N GLU A 22 -2.75 5.36 6.62
CA GLU A 22 -3.61 6.46 6.20
C GLU A 22 -4.18 6.09 4.83
N THR A 23 -5.49 6.29 4.70
CA THR A 23 -6.28 5.98 3.51
C THR A 23 -6.98 7.25 3.07
N VAL A 24 -6.81 7.62 1.80
CA VAL A 24 -7.60 8.69 1.17
C VAL A 24 -8.48 8.12 0.08
N ALA A 25 -9.77 8.50 0.11
CA ALA A 25 -10.72 8.15 -0.92
C ALA A 25 -10.68 9.19 -2.05
N LEU A 26 -10.62 8.72 -3.29
CA LEU A 26 -10.58 9.55 -4.48
C LEU A 26 -11.86 9.39 -5.30
N ARG A 27 -12.32 10.50 -5.88
CA ARG A 27 -13.44 10.55 -6.81
C ARG A 27 -12.90 10.71 -8.23
N ALA A 28 -13.21 9.75 -9.08
CA ALA A 28 -12.96 9.86 -10.51
C ALA A 28 -14.06 10.70 -11.19
N GLN A 29 -13.64 11.52 -12.14
CA GLN A 29 -14.50 12.14 -13.15
C GLN A 29 -14.75 11.16 -14.31
N SER A 30 -13.73 10.40 -14.70
CA SER A 30 -13.85 9.33 -15.68
C SER A 30 -12.84 8.21 -15.39
N ALA A 31 -13.17 7.00 -15.85
CA ALA A 31 -12.27 5.86 -15.86
C ALA A 31 -12.48 5.09 -17.16
N THR A 32 -11.44 4.99 -17.98
CA THR A 32 -11.49 4.41 -19.32
C THR A 32 -10.55 3.23 -19.42
N ALA A 33 -11.11 2.05 -19.69
CA ALA A 33 -10.35 0.84 -19.94
C ALA A 33 -9.72 0.86 -21.34
N GLY A 34 -8.53 0.27 -21.47
CA GLY A 34 -7.86 0.11 -22.75
C GLY A 34 -6.84 -1.02 -22.76
N ILE A 35 -6.31 -1.29 -23.95
CA ILE A 35 -5.24 -2.25 -24.19
C ILE A 35 -4.16 -1.55 -25.01
N GLU A 36 -2.94 -1.57 -24.50
CA GLU A 36 -1.78 -1.00 -25.19
C GLU A 36 -1.48 -1.83 -26.45
N PRO A 37 -1.48 -1.25 -27.66
CA PRO A 37 -1.37 -2.01 -28.91
C PRO A 37 -0.03 -2.75 -29.06
N GLN A 38 1.05 -2.22 -28.50
CA GLN A 38 2.39 -2.82 -28.61
C GLN A 38 2.60 -3.98 -27.64
N THR A 39 2.32 -3.75 -26.35
CA THR A 39 2.63 -4.70 -25.27
C THR A 39 1.44 -5.60 -24.93
N LYS A 40 0.26 -5.30 -25.46
CA LYS A 40 -1.03 -5.92 -25.10
C LYS A 40 -1.35 -5.79 -23.60
N MET A 41 -0.67 -4.89 -22.89
CA MET A 41 -0.95 -4.60 -21.50
C MET A 41 -2.28 -3.89 -21.37
N ARG A 42 -3.13 -4.39 -20.49
CA ARG A 42 -4.39 -3.74 -20.12
C ARG A 42 -4.09 -2.55 -19.24
N PHE A 43 -4.83 -1.47 -19.42
CA PHE A 43 -4.72 -0.28 -18.59
C PHE A 43 -6.09 0.32 -18.29
N VAL A 44 -6.13 1.17 -17.27
CA VAL A 44 -7.26 2.05 -16.97
C VAL A 44 -6.72 3.46 -16.81
N ASP A 45 -7.17 4.37 -17.66
CA ASP A 45 -6.90 5.80 -17.54
C ASP A 45 -7.95 6.42 -16.63
N VAL A 46 -7.51 7.09 -15.58
CA VAL A 46 -8.39 7.73 -14.59
C VAL A 46 -8.18 9.23 -14.65
N VAL A 47 -9.28 9.98 -14.76
CA VAL A 47 -9.29 11.44 -14.57
C VAL A 47 -9.96 11.71 -13.23
N LEU A 48 -9.30 12.47 -12.35
CA LEU A 48 -9.82 12.82 -11.04
C LEU A 48 -10.72 14.05 -11.08
N GLN A 49 -11.70 14.09 -10.18
CA GLN A 49 -12.42 15.32 -9.86
C GLN A 49 -11.47 16.33 -9.22
N PRO A 50 -11.65 17.65 -9.43
CA PRO A 50 -10.75 18.68 -8.91
C PRO A 50 -10.44 18.56 -7.41
N GLU A 51 -11.45 18.25 -6.59
CA GLU A 51 -11.32 18.11 -5.15
C GLU A 51 -10.40 16.93 -4.78
N SER A 52 -10.51 15.82 -5.52
CA SER A 52 -9.67 14.63 -5.31
C SER A 52 -8.23 14.82 -5.77
N ARG A 53 -7.97 15.73 -6.72
CA ARG A 53 -6.60 16.09 -7.12
C ARG A 53 -5.86 16.72 -5.95
N GLN A 54 -6.52 17.65 -5.26
CA GLN A 54 -5.93 18.32 -4.10
C GLN A 54 -5.70 17.33 -2.96
N VAL A 55 -6.69 16.48 -2.66
CA VAL A 55 -6.54 15.43 -1.63
C VAL A 55 -5.37 14.49 -1.94
N LEU A 56 -5.20 14.07 -3.20
CA LEU A 56 -4.08 13.22 -3.60
C LEU A 56 -2.73 13.94 -3.50
N ALA A 57 -2.66 15.20 -3.94
CA ALA A 57 -1.45 16.01 -3.86
C ALA A 57 -1.01 16.18 -2.40
N ASP A 58 -1.94 16.55 -1.52
CA ASP A 58 -1.67 16.73 -0.09
C ASP A 58 -1.27 15.42 0.58
N PHE A 59 -1.96 14.31 0.27
CA PHE A 59 -1.60 13.00 0.77
C PHE A 59 -0.17 12.59 0.37
N THR A 60 0.23 12.87 -0.87
CA THR A 60 1.51 12.40 -1.42
C THR A 60 2.71 13.29 -1.10
N ARG A 61 2.50 14.56 -0.73
CA ARG A 61 3.59 15.50 -0.36
C ARG A 61 4.50 14.96 0.73
N ASP A 62 3.93 14.41 1.80
CA ASP A 62 4.70 13.91 2.95
C ASP A 62 5.07 12.42 2.82
N ARG A 63 4.89 11.85 1.62
CA ARG A 63 5.07 10.42 1.32
C ARG A 63 6.05 10.14 0.20
N VAL A 64 6.76 11.15 -0.29
CA VAL A 64 7.89 10.93 -1.21
C VAL A 64 8.92 10.01 -0.56
N GLY A 65 9.38 9.01 -1.32
CA GLY A 65 10.26 7.94 -0.85
C GLY A 65 9.55 6.79 -0.13
N LYS A 66 8.25 6.90 0.14
CA LYS A 66 7.44 5.83 0.76
C LYS A 66 6.67 5.06 -0.30
N ARG A 67 6.26 3.85 0.06
CA ARG A 67 5.47 2.96 -0.80
C ARG A 67 3.98 3.15 -0.53
N VAL A 68 3.23 3.43 -1.57
CA VAL A 68 1.78 3.60 -1.53
C VAL A 68 1.09 2.51 -2.35
N GLN A 69 -0.17 2.28 -2.04
CA GLN A 69 -1.02 1.30 -2.69
C GLN A 69 -2.25 1.99 -3.25
N LEU A 70 -2.55 1.71 -4.52
CA LEU A 70 -3.75 2.17 -5.19
C LEU A 70 -4.74 1.01 -5.27
N ARG A 71 -5.96 1.22 -4.80
CA ARG A 71 -7.00 0.18 -4.80
C ARG A 71 -8.28 0.67 -5.47
N ALA A 72 -9.02 -0.25 -6.08
CA ALA A 72 -10.40 -0.02 -6.50
C ALA A 72 -11.32 -1.07 -5.87
N ASN A 73 -12.29 -0.62 -5.06
CA ASN A 73 -13.21 -1.49 -4.32
C ASN A 73 -12.46 -2.56 -3.50
N GLY A 74 -11.38 -2.15 -2.83
CA GLY A 74 -10.51 -3.02 -2.05
C GLY A 74 -9.50 -3.86 -2.85
N VAL A 75 -9.65 -3.96 -4.17
CA VAL A 75 -8.71 -4.68 -5.05
C VAL A 75 -7.45 -3.85 -5.24
N LEU A 76 -6.28 -4.40 -4.86
CA LEU A 76 -4.99 -3.77 -5.12
C LEU A 76 -4.74 -3.71 -6.63
N LEU A 77 -4.68 -2.50 -7.17
CA LEU A 77 -4.43 -2.27 -8.59
C LEU A 77 -2.96 -2.01 -8.89
N SER A 78 -2.29 -1.26 -8.01
CA SER A 78 -0.89 -0.90 -8.16
C SER A 78 -0.26 -0.64 -6.80
N SER A 79 1.05 -0.83 -6.71
CA SER A 79 1.83 -0.35 -5.59
C SER A 79 3.21 0.09 -6.04
N ALA A 80 3.60 1.30 -5.63
CA ALA A 80 4.82 1.94 -6.08
C ALA A 80 5.42 2.82 -4.97
N THR A 81 6.74 3.00 -5.04
CA THR A 81 7.44 4.01 -4.25
C THR A 81 7.26 5.37 -4.89
N LEU A 82 6.66 6.31 -4.17
CA LEU A 82 6.50 7.69 -4.65
C LEU A 82 7.85 8.35 -4.86
N GLN A 83 8.11 8.81 -6.08
CA GLN A 83 9.33 9.57 -6.41
C GLN A 83 9.10 11.08 -6.31
N SER A 84 7.85 11.52 -6.43
CA SER A 84 7.40 12.90 -6.31
C SER A 84 5.96 12.92 -5.81
N PRO A 85 5.46 14.08 -5.33
CA PRO A 85 4.02 14.24 -5.11
C PRO A 85 3.25 14.02 -6.41
N LEU A 86 2.01 13.54 -6.29
CA LEU A 86 1.11 13.30 -7.41
C LEU A 86 0.15 14.49 -7.53
N GLU A 87 0.53 15.46 -8.37
CA GLU A 87 -0.23 16.71 -8.59
C GLU A 87 -1.01 16.72 -9.92
N GLY A 88 -0.94 15.61 -10.68
CA GLY A 88 -1.63 15.46 -11.96
C GLY A 88 -3.15 15.36 -11.84
N ASP A 89 -3.85 15.74 -12.90
CA ASP A 89 -5.31 15.59 -13.00
C ASP A 89 -5.76 14.17 -13.35
N SER A 90 -4.83 13.37 -13.86
CA SER A 90 -5.06 12.06 -14.41
C SER A 90 -3.84 11.17 -14.25
N PHE A 91 -4.08 9.87 -14.27
CA PHE A 91 -3.01 8.88 -14.25
C PHE A 91 -3.48 7.58 -14.91
N ARG A 92 -2.50 6.81 -15.39
CA ARG A 92 -2.72 5.50 -15.98
C ARG A 92 -2.38 4.42 -14.97
N ILE A 93 -3.30 3.48 -14.79
CA ILE A 93 -3.09 2.25 -14.03
C ILE A 93 -2.82 1.13 -15.04
N VAL A 94 -1.62 0.57 -15.03
CA VAL A 94 -1.26 -0.58 -15.88
C VAL A 94 -1.44 -1.85 -15.07
N ALA A 95 -2.04 -2.87 -15.69
CA ALA A 95 -2.21 -4.15 -15.04
C ALA A 95 -0.84 -4.86 -14.85
N GLY A 96 -0.62 -5.44 -13.68
CA GLY A 96 0.57 -6.25 -13.41
C GLY A 96 0.53 -7.62 -14.11
N GLU A 97 1.50 -8.49 -13.82
CA GLU A 97 1.63 -9.83 -14.42
C GLU A 97 0.34 -10.67 -14.31
N HIS A 98 -0.39 -10.54 -13.20
CA HIS A 98 -1.66 -11.24 -12.96
C HIS A 98 -2.90 -10.43 -13.34
N GLY A 99 -2.74 -9.38 -14.16
CA GLY A 99 -3.81 -8.46 -14.50
C GLY A 99 -4.27 -7.61 -13.30
N PHE A 100 -5.55 -7.21 -13.29
CA PHE A 100 -6.18 -6.54 -12.16
C PHE A 100 -6.75 -7.55 -11.15
N ALA A 101 -5.90 -8.44 -10.64
CA ALA A 101 -6.28 -9.54 -9.74
C ALA A 101 -7.40 -10.42 -10.34
N GLY A 102 -7.26 -10.79 -11.61
CA GLY A 102 -8.25 -11.59 -12.34
C GLY A 102 -9.47 -10.83 -12.87
N LYS A 103 -9.59 -9.52 -12.61
CA LYS A 103 -10.64 -8.66 -13.21
C LYS A 103 -10.23 -8.11 -14.57
N SER A 104 -11.21 -7.79 -15.41
CA SER A 104 -11.00 -7.07 -16.66
C SER A 104 -10.73 -5.58 -16.39
N ALA A 105 -10.14 -4.87 -17.35
CA ALA A 105 -9.94 -3.42 -17.23
C ALA A 105 -11.28 -2.68 -17.18
N GLU A 106 -12.26 -3.18 -17.91
CA GLU A 106 -13.64 -2.67 -18.00
C GLU A 106 -14.35 -2.79 -16.64
N ASP A 107 -14.20 -3.93 -15.96
CA ASP A 107 -14.76 -4.13 -14.63
C ASP A 107 -14.14 -3.18 -13.60
N ILE A 108 -12.83 -2.93 -13.70
CA ILE A 108 -12.15 -1.95 -12.85
C ILE A 108 -12.66 -0.54 -13.14
N ALA A 109 -12.73 -0.13 -14.40
CA ALA A 109 -13.22 1.20 -14.78
C ALA A 109 -14.66 1.42 -14.29
N LYS A 110 -15.55 0.45 -14.50
CA LYS A 110 -16.94 0.48 -14.00
C LYS A 110 -16.98 0.52 -12.47
N GLY A 111 -16.09 -0.23 -11.80
CA GLY A 111 -15.94 -0.23 -10.36
C GLY A 111 -15.49 1.11 -9.79
N ILE A 112 -14.61 1.83 -10.49
CA ILE A 112 -14.18 3.18 -10.11
C ILE A 112 -15.35 4.18 -10.25
N MET A 113 -16.09 4.10 -11.36
CA MET A 113 -17.19 5.02 -11.67
C MET A 113 -18.45 4.83 -10.81
N SER A 114 -18.63 3.67 -10.18
CA SER A 114 -19.84 3.33 -9.41
C SER A 114 -19.91 3.92 -7.99
N GLY A 115 -18.99 4.82 -7.62
CA GLY A 115 -19.24 5.75 -6.51
C GLY A 115 -18.18 5.88 -5.41
N GLY A 116 -16.91 5.55 -5.66
CA GLY A 116 -15.82 5.91 -4.74
C GLY A 116 -14.89 4.77 -4.32
N GLY A 117 -14.82 3.70 -5.12
CA GLY A 117 -13.95 2.57 -4.83
C GLY A 117 -12.45 2.88 -4.87
N LEU A 118 -12.05 4.04 -5.42
CA LEU A 118 -10.64 4.37 -5.61
C LEU A 118 -10.04 4.90 -4.31
N THR A 119 -9.08 4.18 -3.74
CA THR A 119 -8.33 4.60 -2.54
C THR A 119 -6.85 4.61 -2.80
N VAL A 120 -6.16 5.51 -2.11
CA VAL A 120 -4.70 5.48 -1.98
C VAL A 120 -4.37 5.33 -0.51
N ASP A 121 -3.53 4.33 -0.23
CA ASP A 121 -3.22 3.89 1.13
C ASP A 121 -1.70 3.81 1.30
N ASP A 122 -1.21 4.08 2.52
CA ASP A 122 0.15 3.69 2.89
C ASP A 122 0.27 2.16 2.86
N GLU A 123 1.40 1.63 2.36
CA GLU A 123 1.69 0.22 2.57
C GLU A 123 1.91 -0.03 4.06
N SER A 124 0.89 -0.58 4.73
CA SER A 124 1.04 -1.08 6.08
C SER A 124 2.01 -2.26 6.01
N GLY A 125 3.13 -2.17 6.73
CA GLY A 125 4.01 -3.32 6.91
C GLY A 125 3.26 -4.45 7.60
N ALA A 126 2.63 -5.32 6.82
CA ALA A 126 2.62 -6.73 7.22
C ALA A 126 4.09 -7.13 7.31
N PRO A 127 4.51 -7.87 8.36
CA PRO A 127 5.90 -8.25 8.50
C PRO A 127 6.27 -9.03 7.24
N SER A 128 7.08 -8.40 6.38
CA SER A 128 7.89 -9.12 5.41
C SER A 128 8.61 -10.16 6.25
N ASP A 129 8.21 -11.41 6.03
CA ASP A 129 8.79 -12.62 6.58
C ASP A 129 10.23 -12.35 6.99
N ALA A 130 10.47 -12.38 8.30
CA ALA A 130 11.80 -12.31 8.87
C ALA A 130 12.51 -13.60 8.44
N GLY A 131 12.91 -13.60 7.16
CA GLY A 131 13.74 -14.60 6.53
C GLY A 131 14.93 -14.74 7.44
N THR A 132 14.94 -15.87 8.14
CA THR A 132 15.97 -16.24 9.09
C THR A 132 17.31 -16.16 8.37
N ARG A 133 18.01 -15.04 8.56
CA ARG A 133 19.39 -14.89 8.13
C ARG A 133 20.18 -15.88 8.97
N PRO A 134 20.77 -16.95 8.41
CA PRO A 134 21.63 -17.81 9.19
C PRO A 134 22.86 -16.99 9.56
N THR A 135 22.97 -16.61 10.82
CA THR A 135 24.19 -16.05 11.37
C THR A 135 25.23 -17.17 11.45
N ARG A 136 25.97 -17.41 10.35
CA ARG A 136 27.23 -18.13 10.44
C ARG A 136 28.38 -17.12 10.47
N ARG A 137 28.62 -16.55 11.66
CA ARG A 137 29.96 -16.08 12.03
C ARG A 137 30.66 -17.24 12.72
N ALA A 138 31.66 -17.83 12.08
CA ALA A 138 32.73 -18.52 12.78
C ALA A 138 33.90 -17.53 12.89
N PRO A 139 34.44 -17.27 14.09
CA PRO A 139 35.57 -16.38 14.26
C PRO A 139 36.87 -17.07 13.81
N GLY A 140 37.76 -16.30 13.18
CA GLY A 140 39.17 -16.69 13.09
C GLY A 140 39.86 -16.52 14.44
N SER A 141 40.84 -17.38 14.71
CA SER A 141 42.25 -17.04 14.97
C SER A 141 43.00 -18.20 15.64
N GLU A 142 44.05 -18.65 14.95
CA GLU A 142 45.41 -18.97 15.43
C GLU A 142 45.67 -19.87 16.65
N SER A 143 46.64 -20.80 16.49
CA SER A 143 47.79 -21.07 17.39
C SER A 143 48.06 -22.56 17.73
N GLY A 144 49.21 -23.06 17.27
CA GLY A 144 50.16 -23.84 18.09
C GLY A 144 49.99 -25.36 18.20
N GLY A 145 50.97 -26.10 17.64
CA GLY A 145 51.20 -27.54 17.84
C GLY A 145 52.16 -28.11 16.82
#